data_AF-A0AAF0MMH4-F1
#
_entry.id   AF-A0AAF0MMH4-F1
#
_cell.length_a   1.000
_cell.length_b   1.000
_cell.length_c   1.000
_cell.angle_alpha   90.00
_cell.angle_beta   90.00
_cell.angle_gamma   90.00
#
_symmetry.space_group_name_H-M   'P 1'
#
loop_
_entity.id
_entity.type
_entity.pdbx_description
1 polymer ?
#
loop_
_entity_poly.entity_id
_entity_poly.type
_entity_poly.pdbx_seq_one_letter_code
_entity_poly.pdbx_strand_id
1 'polypeptide(L)'
;MRSRRRPARSDAGATDPILVIAAIAVSLVLLVGGSFAVAAAVSSAKDTNARQDLDRIASAEQAAPAYFPVDAVSDDEPLGNSSIKAQLSDGGYAVALPCRDTSGPGWVAGSRSQTGAVFLRSSASSTTTKAPATPPLPSCASAGDVTDMVAQLRTSPGRNLLSNASFETGDRSPWGPNGDSTRFTTTITGDARTGAAALRITMGAGRGNGNGLFQSGTPVTPGATYVASGAFRGTGTGSGTASVGIEFWNADHTGVVGYTRSGTTVTENGRWCTSQVTLQAPPGAATATVLAYTNDGNWALGDTLDLDDFRFRTGSTALTADAC
;
A
#
# COMPACT_ATOMS: atom_id res chain seq x y z
N MET A 1 -83.44 -33.96 -20.00
CA MET A 1 -82.42 -32.90 -19.93
C MET A 1 -81.04 -33.50 -20.20
N ARG A 2 -80.45 -33.26 -21.37
CA ARG A 2 -79.09 -33.75 -21.73
C ARG A 2 -78.08 -32.62 -21.52
N SER A 3 -77.22 -32.78 -20.52
CA SER A 3 -76.08 -31.90 -20.24
C SER A 3 -74.99 -32.10 -21.31
N ARG A 4 -74.73 -31.07 -22.12
CA ARG A 4 -73.63 -31.01 -23.09
C ARG A 4 -72.36 -30.51 -22.38
N ARG A 5 -71.46 -31.42 -22.01
CA ARG A 5 -70.07 -31.08 -21.63
C ARG A 5 -69.32 -30.60 -22.88
N ARG A 6 -68.84 -29.36 -22.86
CA ARG A 6 -67.87 -28.84 -23.85
C ARG A 6 -66.48 -29.40 -23.52
N PRO A 7 -65.74 -29.97 -24.47
CA PRO A 7 -64.35 -30.34 -24.26
C PRO A 7 -63.49 -29.08 -24.15
N ALA A 8 -62.72 -28.97 -23.06
CA ALA A 8 -61.66 -27.99 -22.93
C ALA A 8 -60.58 -28.32 -23.96
N ARG A 9 -60.41 -27.46 -24.96
CA ARG A 9 -59.22 -27.47 -25.82
C ARG A 9 -58.06 -27.00 -24.97
N SER A 10 -57.20 -27.94 -24.58
CA SER A 10 -55.88 -27.62 -24.06
C SER A 10 -55.04 -27.12 -25.23
N ASP A 11 -54.90 -25.80 -25.36
CA ASP A 11 -53.87 -25.21 -26.20
C ASP A 11 -52.51 -25.57 -25.58
N ALA A 12 -51.94 -26.68 -26.03
CA ALA A 12 -50.52 -26.93 -25.88
C ALA A 12 -49.82 -25.90 -26.77
N GLY A 13 -49.49 -24.74 -26.20
CA GLY A 13 -48.55 -23.81 -26.81
C GLY A 13 -47.24 -24.56 -27.03
N ALA A 14 -47.08 -25.10 -28.25
CA ALA A 14 -45.84 -25.71 -28.69
C ALA A 14 -44.81 -24.59 -28.73
N THR A 15 -44.09 -24.41 -27.62
CA THR A 15 -42.85 -23.65 -27.59
C THR A 15 -41.92 -24.34 -28.58
N ASP A 16 -41.72 -23.71 -29.73
CA ASP A 16 -40.80 -24.19 -30.76
C ASP A 16 -39.41 -24.30 -30.11
N PRO A 17 -38.86 -25.52 -29.95
CA PRO A 17 -37.58 -25.72 -29.29
C PRO A 17 -36.44 -24.99 -30.02
N ILE A 18 -36.58 -24.67 -31.31
CA ILE A 18 -35.59 -23.90 -32.06
C ILE A 18 -35.56 -22.45 -31.59
N LEU A 19 -36.73 -21.84 -31.31
CA LEU A 19 -36.79 -20.47 -30.79
C LEU A 19 -36.17 -20.36 -29.38
N VAL A 20 -36.35 -21.38 -28.55
CA VAL A 20 -35.75 -21.43 -27.21
C VAL A 20 -34.22 -21.52 -27.32
N ILE A 21 -33.69 -22.37 -28.21
CA ILE A 21 -32.24 -22.51 -28.41
C ILE A 21 -31.64 -21.22 -28.97
N ALA A 22 -32.30 -20.58 -29.94
CA ALA A 22 -31.82 -19.31 -30.52
C ALA A 22 -31.78 -18.18 -29.47
N ALA A 23 -32.80 -18.07 -28.62
CA ALA A 23 -32.83 -17.10 -27.54
C ALA A 23 -31.69 -17.34 -26.53
N ILE A 24 -31.45 -18.59 -26.13
CA ILE A 24 -30.35 -18.96 -25.23
C ILE A 24 -28.99 -18.61 -25.86
N ALA A 25 -28.80 -18.89 -27.15
CA ALA A 25 -27.55 -18.60 -27.85
C ALA A 25 -27.27 -17.09 -27.92
N VAL A 26 -28.27 -16.27 -28.23
CA VAL A 26 -28.13 -14.81 -28.26
C VAL A 26 -27.84 -14.25 -26.87
N SER A 27 -28.52 -14.75 -25.82
CA SER A 27 -28.23 -14.35 -24.44
C SER A 27 -26.81 -14.72 -24.02
N LEU A 28 -26.29 -15.89 -24.41
CA LEU A 28 -24.90 -16.28 -24.16
C LEU A 28 -23.91 -15.38 -24.89
N VAL A 29 -24.15 -15.05 -26.15
CA VAL A 29 -23.27 -14.15 -26.93
C VAL A 29 -23.26 -12.74 -26.33
N LEU A 30 -24.41 -12.21 -25.91
CA LEU A 30 -24.48 -10.89 -25.27
C LEU A 30 -23.85 -10.88 -23.88
N LEU A 31 -24.02 -11.96 -23.11
CA LEU A 31 -23.38 -12.11 -21.79
C LEU A 31 -21.86 -12.16 -21.93
N VAL A 32 -21.34 -12.99 -22.84
CA VAL A 32 -19.91 -13.14 -23.08
C VAL A 32 -19.34 -11.85 -23.68
N GLY A 33 -19.94 -11.29 -24.71
CA GLY A 33 -19.49 -10.03 -25.34
C GLY A 33 -19.54 -8.82 -24.40
N GLY A 34 -20.58 -8.72 -23.57
CA GLY A 34 -20.71 -7.65 -22.57
C GLY A 34 -19.61 -7.69 -21.51
N SER A 35 -19.19 -8.88 -21.08
CA SER A 35 -18.14 -9.02 -20.06
C SER A 35 -16.78 -8.48 -20.52
N PHE A 36 -16.41 -8.68 -21.80
CA PHE A 36 -15.17 -8.15 -22.36
C PHE A 36 -15.18 -6.63 -22.52
N ALA A 37 -16.31 -6.05 -22.94
CA ALA A 37 -16.45 -4.61 -23.07
C ALA A 37 -16.33 -3.90 -21.72
N VAL A 38 -16.95 -4.45 -20.66
CA VAL A 38 -16.84 -3.91 -19.30
C VAL A 38 -15.41 -3.99 -18.78
N ALA A 39 -14.71 -5.11 -18.98
CA ALA A 39 -13.31 -5.24 -18.56
C ALA A 39 -12.38 -4.21 -19.24
N ALA A 40 -12.57 -4.00 -20.54
CA ALA A 40 -11.81 -2.99 -21.30
C ALA A 40 -12.12 -1.57 -20.82
N ALA A 41 -13.39 -1.25 -20.56
CA ALA A 41 -13.80 0.05 -20.03
C ALA A 41 -13.21 0.30 -18.62
N VAL A 42 -13.23 -0.71 -17.75
CA VAL A 42 -12.63 -0.65 -16.41
C VAL A 42 -11.11 -0.44 -16.49
N SER A 43 -10.42 -1.15 -17.38
CA SER A 43 -8.98 -0.94 -17.62
C SER A 43 -8.69 0.47 -18.12
N SER A 44 -9.49 0.98 -19.06
CA SER A 44 -9.35 2.34 -19.57
C SER A 44 -9.58 3.39 -18.49
N ALA A 45 -10.56 3.19 -17.61
CA ALA A 45 -10.82 4.10 -16.49
C ALA A 45 -9.64 4.17 -15.53
N LYS A 46 -9.04 3.03 -15.18
CA LYS A 46 -7.84 2.95 -14.32
C LYS A 46 -6.64 3.69 -14.95
N ASP A 47 -6.44 3.54 -16.25
CA ASP A 47 -5.39 4.25 -16.97
C ASP A 47 -5.67 5.76 -17.07
N THR A 48 -6.94 6.17 -17.19
CA THR A 48 -7.35 7.58 -17.17
C THR A 48 -7.09 8.22 -15.81
N ASN A 49 -7.41 7.54 -14.71
CA ASN A 49 -7.15 8.05 -13.35
C ASN A 49 -5.66 8.34 -13.15
N ALA A 50 -4.78 7.41 -13.51
CA ALA A 50 -3.34 7.61 -13.38
C ALA A 50 -2.81 8.83 -14.18
N ARG A 51 -3.43 9.17 -15.32
CA ARG A 51 -3.10 10.39 -16.07
C ARG A 51 -3.63 11.65 -15.37
N GLN A 52 -4.86 11.61 -14.85
CA GLN A 52 -5.44 12.71 -14.08
C GLN A 52 -4.61 13.01 -12.83
N ASP A 53 -4.00 11.99 -12.22
CA ASP A 53 -3.11 12.21 -11.10
C ASP A 53 -1.83 12.97 -11.48
N LEU A 54 -1.31 12.75 -12.69
CA LEU A 54 -0.23 13.57 -13.25
C LEU A 54 -0.68 15.00 -13.58
N ASP A 55 -1.94 15.20 -13.97
CA ASP A 55 -2.52 16.55 -14.12
C ASP A 55 -2.59 17.28 -12.77
N ARG A 56 -2.98 16.57 -11.69
CA ARG A 56 -3.01 17.11 -10.32
C ARG A 56 -1.61 17.51 -9.84
N ILE A 57 -0.62 16.63 -10.01
CA ILE A 57 0.79 16.94 -9.69
C ILE A 57 1.26 18.16 -10.49
N ALA A 58 1.02 18.19 -11.81
CA ALA A 58 1.42 19.33 -12.63
C ALA A 58 0.76 20.64 -12.19
N SER A 59 -0.51 20.60 -11.77
CA SER A 59 -1.25 21.77 -11.27
C SER A 59 -0.72 22.23 -9.91
N ALA A 60 -0.39 21.29 -9.02
CA ALA A 60 0.22 21.55 -7.72
C ALA A 60 1.60 22.23 -7.87
N GLU A 61 2.46 21.70 -8.76
CA GLU A 61 3.78 22.27 -9.06
C GLU A 61 3.69 23.67 -9.69
N GLN A 62 2.65 23.95 -10.49
CA GLN A 62 2.42 25.29 -11.05
C GLN A 62 1.89 26.29 -10.00
N ALA A 63 1.05 25.82 -9.08
CA ALA A 63 0.44 26.63 -8.04
C ALA A 63 1.41 27.01 -6.91
N ALA A 64 2.61 26.42 -6.87
CA ALA A 64 3.62 26.67 -5.85
C ALA A 64 4.78 27.57 -6.37
N PRO A 65 4.57 28.89 -6.60
CA PRO A 65 5.66 29.79 -6.97
C PRO A 65 6.64 30.06 -5.82
N ALA A 66 6.29 29.69 -4.59
CA ALA A 66 7.16 29.67 -3.42
C ALA A 66 6.61 28.64 -2.43
N TYR A 67 7.20 27.44 -2.44
CA TYR A 67 7.27 26.49 -1.33
C TYR A 67 6.17 26.59 -0.26
N PHE A 68 5.02 25.96 -0.52
CA PHE A 68 4.05 25.58 0.52
C PHE A 68 3.78 24.07 0.40
N PRO A 69 3.62 23.37 1.54
CA PRO A 69 3.39 21.94 1.59
C PRO A 69 2.01 21.69 1.01
N VAL A 70 1.98 21.04 -0.14
CA VAL A 70 0.77 20.35 -0.55
C VAL A 70 0.72 19.16 0.40
N ASP A 71 -0.22 19.18 1.35
CA ASP A 71 -0.66 18.01 2.11
C ASP A 71 -1.21 17.01 1.08
N ALA A 72 -0.28 16.33 0.42
CA ALA A 72 -0.50 15.56 -0.77
C ALA A 72 -0.85 14.15 -0.32
N VAL A 73 -2.13 13.98 0.00
CA VAL A 73 -2.90 12.75 -0.15
C VAL A 73 -2.00 11.51 -0.13
N SER A 74 -1.62 11.13 1.10
CA SER A 74 -1.13 9.84 1.61
C SER A 74 0.35 9.63 2.00
N ASP A 75 1.19 10.65 2.12
CA ASP A 75 2.32 10.65 3.09
C ASP A 75 2.70 12.13 3.31
N ASP A 76 2.37 12.67 4.50
CA ASP A 76 2.50 14.09 4.86
C ASP A 76 3.95 14.45 5.22
N GLU A 77 4.65 15.25 4.38
CA GLU A 77 5.75 16.15 4.76
C GLU A 77 5.97 17.29 3.75
N PRO A 78 6.53 18.45 4.17
CA PRO A 78 6.97 19.54 3.30
C PRO A 78 8.22 19.19 2.45
N LEU A 79 8.24 19.67 1.21
CA LEU A 79 9.12 19.25 0.10
C LEU A 79 10.61 19.64 0.21
N GLY A 80 11.37 19.09 1.15
CA GLY A 80 12.83 19.30 1.22
C GLY A 80 13.61 18.36 0.30
N ASN A 81 13.81 18.70 -0.99
CA ASN A 81 14.66 17.95 -1.95
C ASN A 81 14.35 16.43 -2.10
N SER A 82 13.21 15.95 -1.61
CA SER A 82 12.81 14.54 -1.63
C SER A 82 11.73 14.28 -2.67
N SER A 83 11.71 13.06 -3.21
CA SER A 83 10.70 12.61 -4.17
C SER A 83 9.30 12.63 -3.53
N ILE A 84 8.32 13.29 -4.15
CA ILE A 84 6.91 13.20 -3.74
C ILE A 84 6.45 11.78 -4.01
N LYS A 85 5.88 11.10 -3.01
CA LYS A 85 5.21 9.82 -3.18
C LYS A 85 3.77 10.02 -2.74
N ALA A 86 2.83 9.92 -3.68
CA ALA A 86 1.41 10.03 -3.38
C ALA A 86 0.71 8.74 -3.79
N GLN A 87 0.02 8.14 -2.84
CA GLN A 87 -1.02 7.14 -3.05
C GLN A 87 -2.32 7.86 -3.43
N LEU A 88 -2.78 7.58 -4.63
CA LEU A 88 -3.85 8.32 -5.27
C LEU A 88 -5.20 7.72 -4.89
N SER A 89 -6.28 8.47 -5.16
CA SER A 89 -7.66 8.19 -4.70
C SER A 89 -8.21 6.81 -5.06
N ASP A 90 -7.56 6.06 -5.95
CA ASP A 90 -7.93 4.70 -6.33
C ASP A 90 -6.85 3.66 -6.00
N GLY A 91 -5.81 3.96 -5.22
CA GLY A 91 -4.71 3.04 -4.95
C GLY A 91 -3.70 2.92 -6.09
N GLY A 92 -3.76 3.80 -7.10
CA GLY A 92 -2.62 4.15 -7.94
C GLY A 92 -1.46 4.73 -7.10
N TYR A 93 -0.26 4.67 -7.66
CA TYR A 93 0.95 5.18 -7.01
C TYR A 93 1.65 6.15 -7.95
N ALA A 94 1.90 7.36 -7.48
CA ALA A 94 2.66 8.36 -8.22
C ALA A 94 3.92 8.78 -7.47
N VAL A 95 4.93 9.12 -8.26
CA VAL A 95 6.20 9.68 -7.81
C VAL A 95 6.43 10.97 -8.58
N ALA A 96 6.88 12.02 -7.91
CA ALA A 96 7.47 13.18 -8.57
C ALA A 96 8.90 13.41 -8.07
N LEU A 97 9.80 13.69 -9.00
CA LEU A 97 11.20 13.99 -8.79
C LEU A 97 11.42 15.46 -9.13
N PRO A 98 11.52 16.36 -8.14
CA PRO A 98 11.98 17.72 -8.40
C PRO A 98 13.45 17.69 -8.83
N CYS A 99 13.82 18.56 -9.74
CA CYS A 99 15.21 18.79 -10.14
C CYS A 99 15.51 20.29 -10.23
N ARG A 100 16.78 20.66 -10.15
CA ARG A 100 17.22 22.05 -10.29
C ARG A 100 18.59 22.13 -10.92
N ASP A 101 18.73 23.02 -11.90
CA ASP A 101 20.02 23.37 -12.50
C ASP A 101 20.14 24.91 -12.64
N THR A 102 21.10 25.36 -13.45
CA THR A 102 21.30 26.79 -13.75
C THR A 102 20.18 27.41 -14.59
N SER A 103 19.37 26.60 -15.28
CA SER A 103 18.23 27.04 -16.10
C SER A 103 16.96 27.21 -15.28
N GLY A 104 16.90 26.63 -14.08
CA GLY A 104 15.80 26.82 -13.12
C GLY A 104 15.34 25.53 -12.46
N PRO A 105 14.24 25.60 -11.70
CA PRO A 105 13.58 24.41 -11.18
C PRO A 105 12.85 23.64 -12.31
N GLY A 106 12.80 22.33 -12.20
CA GLY A 106 12.02 21.46 -13.05
C GLY A 106 11.54 20.23 -12.28
N TRP A 107 10.75 19.39 -12.92
CA TRP A 107 10.30 18.14 -12.32
C TRP A 107 10.01 17.09 -13.38
N VAL A 108 10.09 15.83 -12.96
CA VAL A 108 9.60 14.68 -13.70
C VAL A 108 8.70 13.88 -12.77
N ALA A 109 7.50 13.54 -13.22
CA ALA A 109 6.56 12.75 -12.46
C ALA A 109 6.13 11.50 -13.23
N GLY A 110 5.80 10.45 -12.51
CA GLY A 110 5.22 9.24 -13.06
C GLY A 110 4.13 8.69 -12.17
N SER A 111 3.13 8.08 -12.78
CA SER A 111 1.99 7.46 -12.10
C SER A 111 1.76 6.06 -12.65
N ARG A 112 1.58 5.08 -11.77
CA ARG A 112 1.22 3.72 -12.12
C ARG A 112 -0.27 3.51 -11.93
N SER A 113 -0.95 3.08 -12.99
CA SER A 113 -2.33 2.63 -12.90
C SER A 113 -2.43 1.25 -12.26
N GLN A 114 -3.61 0.92 -11.75
CA GLN A 114 -3.92 -0.43 -11.23
C GLN A 114 -3.78 -1.55 -12.28
N THR A 115 -3.72 -1.22 -13.58
CA THR A 115 -3.47 -2.22 -14.65
C THR A 115 -1.97 -2.55 -14.76
N GLY A 116 -1.11 -1.80 -14.09
CA GLY A 116 0.35 -1.90 -14.17
C GLY A 116 0.98 -0.98 -15.21
N ALA A 117 0.18 -0.24 -15.99
CA ALA A 117 0.71 0.77 -16.90
C ALA A 117 1.35 1.92 -16.12
N VAL A 118 2.50 2.40 -16.59
CA VAL A 118 3.18 3.59 -16.04
C VAL A 118 3.06 4.72 -17.03
N PHE A 119 2.60 5.86 -16.53
CA PHE A 119 2.46 7.12 -17.25
C PHE A 119 3.48 8.11 -16.72
N LEU A 120 4.00 8.97 -17.59
CA LEU A 120 5.09 9.90 -17.29
C LEU A 120 4.73 11.30 -17.79
N ARG A 121 5.13 12.32 -17.05
CA ARG A 121 5.02 13.74 -17.42
C ARG A 121 6.18 14.52 -16.83
N SER A 122 6.50 15.69 -17.37
CA SER A 122 7.54 16.57 -16.82
C SER A 122 7.12 18.03 -16.88
N SER A 123 7.90 18.91 -16.24
CA SER A 123 7.74 20.35 -16.38
C SER A 123 8.03 20.88 -17.79
N ALA A 124 8.78 20.12 -18.62
CA ALA A 124 9.12 20.49 -19.98
C ALA A 124 8.02 20.18 -21.01
N SER A 125 6.98 19.41 -20.64
CA SER A 125 5.86 19.12 -21.53
C SER A 125 4.57 18.83 -20.77
N SER A 126 3.45 19.38 -21.25
CA SER A 126 2.11 19.01 -20.79
C SER A 126 1.65 17.62 -21.25
N THR A 127 2.38 16.98 -22.18
CA THR A 127 1.99 15.69 -22.74
C THR A 127 2.36 14.56 -21.80
N THR A 128 1.37 13.74 -21.42
CA THR A 128 1.60 12.48 -20.70
C THR A 128 1.97 11.37 -21.68
N THR A 129 3.13 10.75 -21.48
CA THR A 129 3.58 9.58 -22.25
C THR A 129 3.38 8.30 -21.45
N LYS A 130 3.22 7.16 -22.14
CA LYS A 130 3.17 5.83 -21.51
C LYS A 130 4.56 5.20 -21.58
N ALA A 131 5.11 4.76 -20.45
CA ALA A 131 6.40 4.07 -20.40
C ALA A 131 6.38 2.83 -21.31
N PRO A 132 7.47 2.54 -22.05
CA PRO A 132 8.82 3.09 -21.88
C PRO A 132 9.10 4.42 -22.61
N ALA A 133 8.11 5.03 -23.26
CA ALA A 133 8.34 6.32 -23.93
C ALA A 133 8.56 7.44 -22.89
N THR A 134 9.68 8.14 -23.02
CA THR A 134 10.08 9.25 -22.14
C THR A 134 9.49 10.56 -22.66
N PRO A 135 8.84 11.39 -21.82
CA PRO A 135 8.42 12.73 -22.23
C PRO A 135 9.64 13.62 -22.45
N PRO A 136 9.53 14.76 -23.15
CA PRO A 136 10.58 15.78 -23.12
C PRO A 136 10.97 16.09 -21.68
N LEU A 137 12.27 16.19 -21.37
CA LEU A 137 12.75 16.38 -20.00
C LEU A 137 13.23 17.82 -19.80
N PRO A 138 13.06 18.41 -18.59
CA PRO A 138 13.76 19.63 -18.23
C PRO A 138 15.26 19.38 -18.22
N SER A 139 16.07 20.42 -18.44
CA SER A 139 17.53 20.32 -18.50
C SER A 139 18.17 19.77 -17.22
N CYS A 140 17.47 19.89 -16.09
CA CYS A 140 17.90 19.35 -14.80
C CYS A 140 17.61 17.86 -14.58
N ALA A 141 16.93 17.18 -15.50
CA ALA A 141 16.60 15.75 -15.39
C ALA A 141 17.21 14.94 -16.52
N SER A 142 17.57 13.70 -16.23
CA SER A 142 18.18 12.76 -17.17
C SER A 142 17.23 11.60 -17.52
N ALA A 143 17.54 10.89 -18.61
CA ALA A 143 16.85 9.64 -18.93
C ALA A 143 17.10 8.53 -17.88
N GLY A 144 18.21 8.64 -17.12
CA GLY A 144 18.50 7.76 -15.98
C GLY A 144 17.47 7.93 -14.87
N ASP A 145 17.19 9.18 -14.47
CA ASP A 145 16.18 9.49 -13.45
C ASP A 145 14.80 8.94 -13.81
N VAL A 146 14.41 9.05 -15.09
CA VAL A 146 13.16 8.48 -15.59
C VAL A 146 13.17 6.95 -15.52
N THR A 147 14.29 6.31 -15.86
CA THR A 147 14.43 4.85 -15.83
C THR A 147 14.29 4.33 -14.41
N ASP A 148 14.97 4.97 -13.46
CA ASP A 148 14.91 4.63 -12.03
C ASP A 148 13.51 4.87 -11.46
N MET A 149 12.87 5.99 -11.82
CA MET A 149 11.48 6.26 -11.44
C MET A 149 10.51 5.22 -12.02
N VAL A 150 10.66 4.82 -13.28
CA VAL A 150 9.82 3.76 -13.88
C VAL A 150 10.06 2.42 -13.20
N ALA A 151 11.31 2.09 -12.88
CA ALA A 151 11.65 0.92 -12.07
C ALA A 151 10.93 1.00 -10.72
N GLN A 152 11.05 2.11 -10.00
CA GLN A 152 10.39 2.35 -8.72
C GLN A 152 8.87 2.21 -8.80
N LEU A 153 8.22 2.78 -9.82
CA LEU A 153 6.78 2.69 -10.05
C LEU A 153 6.35 1.25 -10.35
N ARG A 154 7.13 0.50 -11.13
CA ARG A 154 6.87 -0.92 -11.45
C ARG A 154 7.11 -1.84 -10.27
N THR A 155 8.13 -1.56 -9.47
CA THR A 155 8.41 -2.24 -8.21
C THR A 155 7.57 -1.68 -7.07
N SER A 156 6.72 -0.69 -7.34
CA SER A 156 6.06 0.10 -6.30
C SER A 156 5.43 -0.87 -5.32
N PRO A 157 5.77 -0.73 -4.03
CA PRO A 157 5.20 -1.57 -3.00
C PRO A 157 3.70 -1.43 -3.14
N GLY A 158 2.99 -2.53 -3.44
CA GLY A 158 1.53 -2.52 -3.48
C GLY A 158 0.97 -1.76 -2.28
N ARG A 159 -0.21 -1.13 -2.45
CA ARG A 159 -0.91 -0.32 -1.44
C ARG A 159 -0.58 -0.79 -0.03
N ASN A 160 -0.05 0.12 0.80
CA ASN A 160 0.07 -0.15 2.21
C ASN A 160 -1.34 -0.38 2.77
N LEU A 161 -1.55 -1.56 3.31
CA LEU A 161 -2.82 -2.00 3.88
C LEU A 161 -2.92 -1.59 5.36
N LEU A 162 -1.85 -1.04 5.93
CA LEU A 162 -1.85 -0.42 7.24
C LEU A 162 -2.29 1.04 7.14
N SER A 163 -2.97 1.51 8.17
CA SER A 163 -3.29 2.93 8.38
C SER A 163 -2.31 3.54 9.38
N ASN A 164 -1.98 4.82 9.22
CA ASN A 164 -1.05 5.55 10.09
C ASN A 164 0.24 4.76 10.37
N ALA A 165 0.88 4.27 9.32
CA ALA A 165 1.98 3.33 9.44
C ALA A 165 3.35 4.00 9.70
N SER A 166 3.43 5.30 9.42
CA SER A 166 4.53 6.23 9.73
C SER A 166 4.26 7.14 10.93
N PHE A 167 3.07 7.07 11.55
CA PHE A 167 2.73 7.85 12.75
C PHE A 167 2.59 9.38 12.56
N GLU A 168 2.49 9.86 11.31
CA GLU A 168 2.38 11.30 11.00
C GLU A 168 1.09 11.98 11.51
N THR A 169 0.07 11.22 11.92
CA THR A 169 -1.15 11.81 12.50
C THR A 169 -0.93 12.44 13.88
N GLY A 170 0.27 12.31 14.45
CA GLY A 170 0.61 12.80 15.78
C GLY A 170 0.14 11.86 16.90
N ASP A 171 -0.59 10.80 16.58
CA ASP A 171 -1.01 9.75 17.50
C ASP A 171 -0.69 8.35 16.97
N ARG A 172 -0.88 7.32 17.82
CA ARG A 172 -0.64 5.92 17.45
C ARG A 172 -1.82 5.24 16.78
N SER A 173 -3.01 5.85 16.73
CA SER A 173 -4.22 5.18 16.26
C SER A 173 -4.07 4.81 14.77
N PRO A 174 -4.44 3.59 14.34
CA PRO A 174 -5.20 2.57 15.05
C PRO A 174 -4.34 1.44 15.66
N TRP A 175 -3.05 1.66 15.91
CA TRP A 175 -2.17 0.65 16.49
C TRP A 175 -2.45 0.42 17.98
N GLY A 176 -2.57 -0.85 18.39
CA GLY A 176 -2.73 -1.30 19.76
C GLY A 176 -1.40 -1.73 20.42
N PRO A 177 -1.30 -1.73 21.76
CA PRO A 177 -0.15 -2.30 22.47
C PRO A 177 -0.09 -3.80 22.31
N ASN A 178 1.10 -4.33 21.98
CA ASN A 178 1.39 -5.75 22.10
C ASN A 178 2.11 -6.02 23.42
N GLY A 179 1.59 -6.92 24.25
CA GLY A 179 2.18 -7.30 25.54
C GLY A 179 1.87 -6.35 26.70
N ASP A 180 1.66 -6.94 27.89
CA ASP A 180 1.21 -6.23 29.10
C ASP A 180 2.22 -5.23 29.67
N SER A 181 3.49 -5.35 29.28
CA SER A 181 4.58 -4.48 29.74
C SER A 181 4.90 -3.34 28.77
N THR A 182 4.17 -3.23 27.65
CA THR A 182 4.32 -2.12 26.72
C THR A 182 3.85 -0.82 27.35
N ARG A 183 4.78 0.08 27.58
CA ARG A 183 4.49 1.45 28.02
C ARG A 183 4.75 2.39 26.86
N PHE A 184 3.68 3.07 26.44
CA PHE A 184 3.78 4.14 25.47
C PHE A 184 4.28 5.39 26.15
N THR A 185 5.26 6.02 25.52
CA THR A 185 5.86 7.22 26.08
C THR A 185 5.50 8.42 25.25
N THR A 186 5.75 8.44 23.94
CA THR A 186 5.51 9.66 23.13
C THR A 186 5.58 9.40 21.63
N THR A 187 4.82 10.15 20.85
CA THR A 187 5.17 10.45 19.45
C THR A 187 6.40 11.36 19.47
N ILE A 188 7.51 10.93 18.85
CA ILE A 188 8.73 11.74 18.73
C ILE A 188 8.58 12.59 17.48
N THR A 189 8.84 13.90 17.60
CA THR A 189 8.88 14.81 16.45
C THR A 189 10.30 15.25 16.13
N GLY A 190 10.68 15.27 14.85
CA GLY A 190 11.97 15.79 14.36
C GLY A 190 13.16 14.82 14.46
N ASP A 191 12.90 13.56 14.81
CA ASP A 191 13.90 12.49 14.87
C ASP A 191 13.30 11.15 14.37
N ALA A 192 12.39 11.25 13.40
CA ALA A 192 11.79 10.12 12.71
C ALA A 192 12.75 9.54 11.65
N ARG A 193 12.47 8.34 11.13
CA ARG A 193 13.25 7.78 10.02
C ARG A 193 12.94 8.52 8.74
N THR A 194 11.66 8.66 8.47
CA THR A 194 11.11 9.57 7.46
C THR A 194 9.99 10.36 8.13
N GLY A 195 9.55 11.45 7.51
CA GLY A 195 8.45 12.18 8.10
C GLY A 195 8.83 13.12 9.25
N ALA A 196 7.82 13.70 9.89
CA ALA A 196 7.98 14.49 11.10
C ALA A 196 7.90 13.62 12.36
N ALA A 197 7.20 12.48 12.31
CA ALA A 197 6.83 11.71 13.49
C ALA A 197 7.34 10.27 13.47
N ALA A 198 7.74 9.77 14.64
CA ALA A 198 7.93 8.34 14.89
C ALA A 198 7.34 7.98 16.25
N LEU A 199 7.13 6.69 16.52
CA LEU A 199 6.58 6.26 17.80
C LEU A 199 7.67 5.70 18.71
N ARG A 200 7.75 6.18 19.97
CA ARG A 200 8.63 5.64 21.01
C ARG A 200 7.86 4.71 21.94
N ILE A 201 8.39 3.50 22.14
CA ILE A 201 8.02 2.64 23.28
C ILE A 201 9.15 2.64 24.30
N THR A 202 8.78 2.66 25.58
CA THR A 202 9.72 2.48 26.70
C THR A 202 9.46 1.13 27.35
N MET A 203 10.53 0.35 27.52
CA MET A 203 10.45 -0.98 28.12
C MET A 203 10.08 -0.85 29.60
N GLY A 204 8.97 -1.50 29.99
CA GLY A 204 8.46 -1.51 31.36
C GLY A 204 9.20 -2.46 32.31
N ALA A 205 8.77 -2.49 33.57
CA ALA A 205 9.31 -3.40 34.58
C ALA A 205 8.83 -4.82 34.32
N GLY A 206 9.75 -5.67 33.87
CA GLY A 206 9.50 -7.05 33.45
C GLY A 206 10.38 -7.35 32.24
N ARG A 207 11.16 -8.43 32.28
CA ARG A 207 11.96 -8.89 31.12
C ARG A 207 10.99 -9.40 30.06
N GLY A 208 10.38 -8.48 29.32
CA GLY A 208 9.24 -8.78 28.48
C GLY A 208 9.65 -8.90 27.03
N ASN A 209 10.04 -10.10 26.63
CA ASN A 209 9.82 -10.47 25.22
C ASN A 209 8.33 -10.23 24.91
N GLY A 210 8.05 -9.61 23.78
CA GLY A 210 6.69 -9.32 23.31
C GLY A 210 6.26 -7.86 23.43
N ASN A 211 7.07 -6.95 23.98
CA ASN A 211 6.68 -5.53 24.06
C ASN A 211 6.72 -4.88 22.68
N GLY A 212 5.63 -4.20 22.31
CA GLY A 212 5.56 -3.44 21.07
C GLY A 212 4.14 -3.05 20.68
N LEU A 213 3.84 -3.14 19.38
CA LEU A 213 2.61 -2.68 18.76
C LEU A 213 2.02 -3.74 17.85
N PHE A 214 0.73 -3.63 17.62
CA PHE A 214 0.07 -4.36 16.54
C PHE A 214 -1.01 -3.50 15.87
N GLN A 215 -1.28 -3.79 14.60
CA GLN A 215 -2.49 -3.33 13.92
C GLN A 215 -3.23 -4.56 13.40
N SER A 216 -4.49 -4.71 13.78
CA SER A 216 -5.30 -5.91 13.52
C SER A 216 -6.48 -5.62 12.60
N GLY A 217 -7.05 -6.68 12.02
CA GLY A 217 -8.27 -6.59 11.23
C GLY A 217 -8.06 -6.17 9.77
N THR A 218 -6.82 -6.13 9.28
CA THR A 218 -6.55 -5.80 7.88
C THR A 218 -7.06 -6.92 6.97
N PRO A 219 -8.00 -6.68 6.04
CA PRO A 219 -8.55 -7.74 5.19
C PRO A 219 -7.48 -8.38 4.29
N VAL A 220 -7.54 -9.71 4.14
CA VAL A 220 -6.63 -10.47 3.28
C VAL A 220 -7.37 -11.48 2.41
N THR A 221 -6.69 -11.96 1.38
CA THR A 221 -7.21 -12.97 0.44
C THR A 221 -6.41 -14.26 0.60
N PRO A 222 -7.03 -15.42 0.91
CA PRO A 222 -6.35 -16.71 0.91
C PRO A 222 -5.57 -16.95 -0.38
N GLY A 223 -4.35 -17.47 -0.25
CA GLY A 223 -3.43 -17.74 -1.36
C GLY A 223 -2.63 -16.53 -1.85
N ALA A 224 -2.98 -15.30 -1.47
CA ALA A 224 -2.16 -14.13 -1.78
C ALA A 224 -0.90 -14.10 -0.90
N THR A 225 0.23 -13.67 -1.47
CA THR A 225 1.47 -13.44 -0.72
C THR A 225 1.48 -12.02 -0.18
N TYR A 226 1.89 -11.86 1.07
CA TYR A 226 2.00 -10.57 1.75
C TYR A 226 3.42 -10.35 2.26
N VAL A 227 3.86 -9.09 2.21
CA VAL A 227 5.10 -8.63 2.83
C VAL A 227 4.75 -7.63 3.92
N ALA A 228 5.29 -7.84 5.12
CA ALA A 228 5.28 -6.87 6.20
C ALA A 228 6.70 -6.36 6.46
N SER A 229 6.86 -5.08 6.75
CA SER A 229 8.12 -4.48 7.15
C SER A 229 7.92 -3.34 8.15
N GLY A 230 9.00 -2.93 8.81
CA GLY A 230 9.02 -1.79 9.72
C GLY A 230 10.45 -1.39 10.04
N ALA A 231 10.61 -0.12 10.42
CA ALA A 231 11.85 0.45 10.90
C ALA A 231 11.92 0.42 12.43
N PHE A 232 13.13 0.21 12.93
CA PHE A 232 13.42 0.11 14.34
C PHE A 232 14.70 0.85 14.67
N ARG A 233 14.71 1.56 15.80
CA ARG A 233 15.92 2.19 16.34
C ARG A 233 15.92 2.11 17.86
N GLY A 234 17.00 1.62 18.43
CA GLY A 234 17.21 1.63 19.89
C GLY A 234 17.93 2.92 20.27
N THR A 235 17.48 3.60 21.32
CA THR A 235 18.17 4.81 21.82
C THR A 235 18.67 4.66 23.27
N GLY A 236 18.50 3.47 23.87
CA GLY A 236 19.06 3.11 25.18
C GLY A 236 20.47 2.52 25.09
N THR A 237 21.01 2.12 26.25
CA THR A 237 22.30 1.42 26.39
C THR A 237 22.14 -0.10 26.38
N GLY A 238 21.02 -0.58 25.82
CA GLY A 238 20.76 -2.00 25.63
C GLY A 238 20.65 -2.31 24.13
N SER A 239 21.22 -3.44 23.74
CA SER A 239 20.99 -4.05 22.43
C SER A 239 19.98 -5.19 22.53
N GLY A 240 19.16 -5.32 21.50
CA GLY A 240 18.17 -6.38 21.43
C GLY A 240 17.68 -6.62 20.02
N THR A 241 16.78 -7.57 19.87
CA THR A 241 16.14 -7.89 18.60
C THR A 241 14.75 -7.27 18.60
N ALA A 242 14.46 -6.54 17.52
CA ALA A 242 13.11 -6.09 17.19
C ALA A 242 12.63 -6.84 15.95
N SER A 243 11.36 -7.23 15.95
CA SER A 243 10.77 -8.05 14.90
C SER A 243 9.52 -7.45 14.30
N VAL A 244 9.30 -7.78 13.03
CA VAL A 244 8.00 -7.65 12.35
C VAL A 244 7.40 -9.04 12.22
N GLY A 245 6.10 -9.16 12.51
CA GLY A 245 5.34 -10.39 12.38
C GLY A 245 4.07 -10.20 11.55
N ILE A 246 3.59 -11.30 10.97
CA ILE A 246 2.26 -11.42 10.36
C ILE A 246 1.54 -12.57 11.05
N GLU A 247 0.35 -12.31 11.58
CA GLU A 247 -0.63 -13.31 11.99
C GLU A 247 -1.83 -13.24 11.05
N PHE A 248 -2.22 -14.36 10.46
CA PHE A 248 -3.46 -14.48 9.71
C PHE A 248 -4.55 -15.07 10.58
N TRP A 249 -5.73 -14.45 10.57
CA TRP A 249 -6.88 -14.84 11.37
C TRP A 249 -8.01 -15.32 10.47
N ASN A 250 -8.80 -16.25 10.98
CA ASN A 250 -10.08 -16.65 10.37
C ASN A 250 -11.14 -15.54 10.49
N ALA A 251 -12.24 -15.67 9.75
CA ALA A 251 -13.26 -14.61 9.66
C ALA A 251 -13.92 -14.25 11.00
N ASP A 252 -14.07 -15.22 11.89
CA ASP A 252 -14.63 -15.01 13.24
C ASP A 252 -13.60 -14.54 14.27
N HIS A 253 -12.33 -14.35 13.87
CA HIS A 253 -11.20 -13.96 14.72
C HIS A 253 -11.01 -14.87 15.95
N THR A 254 -11.40 -16.15 15.85
CA THR A 254 -11.24 -17.12 16.94
C THR A 254 -9.92 -17.87 16.89
N GLY A 255 -9.20 -17.85 15.76
CA GLY A 255 -7.96 -18.61 15.60
C GLY A 255 -6.98 -18.02 14.59
N VAL A 256 -5.70 -18.05 14.96
CA VAL A 256 -4.58 -17.80 14.05
C VAL A 256 -4.41 -19.01 13.14
N VAL A 257 -4.60 -18.81 11.84
CA VAL A 257 -4.48 -19.85 10.81
C VAL A 257 -3.10 -19.87 10.14
N GLY A 258 -2.28 -18.84 10.37
CA GLY A 258 -0.90 -18.77 9.89
C GLY A 258 -0.12 -17.69 10.62
N TYR A 259 1.18 -17.94 10.83
CA TYR A 259 2.05 -17.03 11.56
C TYR A 259 3.48 -17.08 11.02
N THR A 260 4.11 -15.93 10.92
CA THR A 260 5.56 -15.83 10.72
C THR A 260 6.10 -14.53 11.31
N ARG A 261 7.41 -14.51 11.54
CA ARG A 261 8.13 -13.30 11.98
C ARG A 261 9.55 -13.28 11.45
N SER A 262 10.12 -12.08 11.43
CA SER A 262 11.53 -11.85 11.15
C SER A 262 12.07 -10.78 12.10
N GLY A 263 13.27 -11.01 12.62
CA GLY A 263 13.93 -10.12 13.55
C GLY A 263 15.12 -9.42 12.93
N THR A 264 15.40 -8.20 13.40
CA THR A 264 16.65 -7.50 13.16
C THR A 264 17.28 -7.13 14.51
N THR A 265 18.59 -7.25 14.60
CA THR A 265 19.33 -6.76 15.76
C THR A 265 19.35 -5.24 15.72
N VAL A 266 18.85 -4.62 16.78
CA VAL A 266 18.84 -3.18 16.97
C VAL A 266 19.92 -2.87 18.01
N THR A 267 20.95 -2.15 17.58
CA THR A 267 22.08 -1.77 18.42
C THR A 267 21.95 -0.33 18.90
N GLU A 268 22.63 -0.01 19.99
CA GLU A 268 22.58 1.25 20.75
C GLU A 268 23.06 2.50 19.99
N ASN A 269 23.55 2.36 18.76
CA ASN A 269 24.11 3.47 18.00
C ASN A 269 23.05 4.39 17.38
N GLY A 270 21.77 4.27 17.75
CA GLY A 270 20.70 5.13 17.24
C GLY A 270 20.49 5.04 15.72
N ARG A 271 20.94 3.95 15.09
CA ARG A 271 20.73 3.75 13.66
C ARG A 271 19.39 3.08 13.41
N TRP A 272 18.66 3.58 12.41
CA TRP A 272 17.45 2.92 11.90
C TRP A 272 17.79 1.64 11.16
N CYS A 273 17.08 0.58 11.53
CA CYS A 273 17.21 -0.78 11.03
C CYS A 273 15.86 -1.24 10.49
N THR A 274 15.85 -1.94 9.36
CA THR A 274 14.59 -2.48 8.81
C THR A 274 14.49 -3.98 9.06
N SER A 275 13.35 -4.44 9.59
CA SER A 275 12.98 -5.85 9.53
C SER A 275 11.83 -6.06 8.54
N GLN A 276 11.81 -7.24 7.92
CA GLN A 276 10.77 -7.64 6.98
C GLN A 276 10.48 -9.13 7.07
N VAL A 277 9.23 -9.49 6.84
CA VAL A 277 8.81 -10.88 6.66
C VAL A 277 7.84 -11.01 5.48
N THR A 278 7.85 -12.17 4.82
CA THR A 278 6.94 -12.52 3.73
C THR A 278 6.19 -13.79 4.07
N LEU A 279 4.86 -13.81 3.86
CA LEU A 279 4.03 -14.98 4.10
C LEU A 279 2.87 -15.06 3.10
N GLN A 280 2.57 -16.27 2.64
CA GLN A 280 1.34 -16.53 1.90
C GLN A 280 0.18 -16.74 2.86
N ALA A 281 -0.94 -16.03 2.65
CA ALA A 281 -2.15 -16.22 3.44
C ALA A 281 -2.69 -17.66 3.24
N PRO A 282 -2.81 -18.46 4.31
CA PRO A 282 -3.28 -19.83 4.21
C PRO A 282 -4.78 -19.90 3.88
N PRO A 283 -5.31 -21.07 3.48
CA PRO A 283 -6.75 -21.29 3.37
C PRO A 283 -7.47 -20.91 4.67
N GLY A 284 -8.58 -20.17 4.55
CA GLY A 284 -9.37 -19.71 5.69
C GLY A 284 -8.94 -18.38 6.31
N ALA A 285 -7.80 -17.80 5.88
CA ALA A 285 -7.40 -16.45 6.30
C ALA A 285 -8.40 -15.40 5.78
N ALA A 286 -8.88 -14.54 6.66
CA ALA A 286 -9.81 -13.45 6.34
C ALA A 286 -9.22 -12.08 6.68
N THR A 287 -8.49 -11.99 7.78
CA THR A 287 -7.78 -10.77 8.20
C THR A 287 -6.34 -11.09 8.59
N ALA A 288 -5.53 -10.05 8.70
CA ALA A 288 -4.19 -10.11 9.23
C ALA A 288 -4.01 -9.13 10.41
N THR A 289 -3.13 -9.52 11.31
CA THR A 289 -2.52 -8.65 12.31
C THR A 289 -1.04 -8.51 12.00
N VAL A 290 -0.58 -7.27 11.88
CA VAL A 290 0.85 -6.97 11.75
C VAL A 290 1.38 -6.58 13.10
N LEU A 291 2.45 -7.25 13.52
CA LEU A 291 3.08 -7.05 14.82
C LEU A 291 4.43 -6.39 14.64
N ALA A 292 4.77 -5.52 15.58
CA ALA A 292 6.08 -4.90 15.70
C ALA A 292 6.50 -5.00 17.16
N TYR A 293 7.48 -5.83 17.50
CA TYR A 293 7.76 -6.11 18.91
C TYR A 293 9.19 -6.56 19.17
N THR A 294 9.61 -6.41 20.41
CA THR A 294 10.86 -6.96 20.94
C THR A 294 10.71 -8.45 21.17
N ASN A 295 11.59 -9.29 20.62
CA ASN A 295 11.41 -10.74 20.67
C ASN A 295 12.48 -11.46 21.47
N ASP A 296 13.71 -10.93 21.49
CA ASP A 296 14.88 -11.49 22.17
C ASP A 296 15.84 -10.35 22.51
N GLY A 297 16.53 -10.37 23.65
CA GLY A 297 17.60 -9.40 23.93
C GLY A 297 17.70 -8.93 25.38
N ASN A 298 18.74 -8.14 25.66
CA ASN A 298 19.02 -7.56 26.97
C ASN A 298 18.33 -6.18 27.11
N TRP A 299 17.06 -6.08 26.70
CA TRP A 299 16.27 -4.87 26.91
C TRP A 299 16.13 -4.62 28.41
N ALA A 300 16.79 -3.58 28.90
CA ALA A 300 16.75 -3.14 30.28
C ALA A 300 15.50 -2.29 30.54
N LEU A 301 15.12 -2.19 31.81
CA LEU A 301 14.08 -1.26 32.24
C LEU A 301 14.48 0.17 31.85
N GLY A 302 13.60 0.86 31.14
CA GLY A 302 13.85 2.24 30.67
C GLY A 302 14.52 2.32 29.30
N ASP A 303 14.96 1.20 28.72
CA ASP A 303 15.35 1.19 27.31
C ASP A 303 14.18 1.62 26.43
N THR A 304 14.52 2.15 25.27
CA THR A 304 13.55 2.65 24.30
C THR A 304 13.77 2.04 22.94
N LEU A 305 12.66 1.79 22.26
CA LEU A 305 12.62 1.39 20.87
C LEU A 305 11.74 2.39 20.14
N ASP A 306 12.31 3.00 19.11
CA ASP A 306 11.61 3.87 18.19
C ASP A 306 11.18 3.01 17.00
N LEU A 307 9.95 3.25 16.53
CA LEU A 307 9.34 2.51 15.44
C LEU A 307 8.80 3.47 14.40
N ASP A 308 8.94 3.11 13.13
CA ASP A 308 8.54 3.97 12.01
C ASP A 308 8.36 3.17 10.69
N ASP A 309 7.76 3.78 9.68
CA ASP A 309 7.68 3.32 8.29
C ASP A 309 7.16 1.89 8.11
N PHE A 310 6.11 1.52 8.85
CA PHE A 310 5.53 0.19 8.70
C PHE A 310 4.84 0.03 7.34
N ARG A 311 4.96 -1.18 6.79
CA ARG A 311 4.26 -1.54 5.55
C ARG A 311 3.68 -2.92 5.66
N PHE A 312 2.48 -3.10 5.13
CA PHE A 312 1.88 -4.40 4.88
C PHE A 312 1.20 -4.37 3.51
N ARG A 313 1.55 -5.30 2.63
CA ARG A 313 1.07 -5.24 1.25
C ARG A 313 1.06 -6.61 0.60
N THR A 314 0.26 -6.75 -0.44
CA THR A 314 0.35 -7.90 -1.34
C THR A 314 1.62 -7.86 -2.20
N GLY A 315 2.25 -9.01 -2.41
CA GLY A 315 3.42 -9.18 -3.26
C GLY A 315 4.44 -10.14 -2.66
N SER A 316 5.46 -10.50 -3.44
CA SER A 316 6.58 -11.34 -3.02
C SER A 316 7.93 -10.61 -3.02
N THR A 317 7.97 -9.39 -3.59
CA THR A 317 9.21 -8.62 -3.67
C THR A 317 9.62 -8.14 -2.29
N ALA A 318 10.73 -8.67 -1.80
CA ALA A 318 11.46 -8.11 -0.67
C ALA A 318 11.67 -6.61 -0.87
N LEU A 319 11.36 -5.81 0.15
CA LEU A 319 11.87 -4.46 0.25
C LEU A 319 13.37 -4.53 0.47
N THR A 320 14.11 -3.60 -0.14
CA THR A 320 15.51 -3.38 0.19
C THR A 320 15.56 -2.99 1.67
N ALA A 321 16.01 -3.91 2.51
CA ALA A 321 16.18 -3.64 3.93
C ALA A 321 17.46 -2.84 4.12
N ASP A 322 17.38 -1.73 4.86
CA ASP A 322 18.59 -1.07 5.35
C ASP A 322 19.23 -2.01 6.38
N ALA A 323 20.39 -2.57 6.02
CA ALA A 323 21.15 -3.42 6.92
C ALA A 323 21.65 -2.60 8.10
N CYS A 324 21.39 -3.10 9.31
CA CYS A 324 22.22 -2.81 10.47
C CYS A 324 23.63 -3.34 10.18
#